data_AF-A0A947PWZ5-F1
#
_entry.id   AF-A0A947PWZ5-F1
#
_cell.length_a   1.000
_cell.length_b   1.000
_cell.length_c   1.000
_cell.angle_alpha   90.00
_cell.angle_beta   90.00
_cell.angle_gamma   90.00
#
_symmetry.space_group_name_H-M   'P 1'
#
loop_
_entity.id
_entity.type
_entity.pdbx_description
1 polymer ?
#
loop_
_entity_poly.entity_id
_entity_poly.type
_entity_poly.pdbx_seq_one_letter_code
_entity_poly.pdbx_strand_id
1 'polypeptide(L)' 'MQNTTFKNDLEYKTMAPEPITDEDIQALVDGELTPARQEIVMKVIENDVGLRERYRALRRQKMLLLSWWSEEQDRLH' A
#
# COMPACT_ATOMS: atom_id res chain seq x y z
N MET A 1 -39.67 13.99 25.76
CA MET A 1 -39.25 12.61 25.42
C MET A 1 -39.79 12.34 24.02
N GLN A 2 -39.02 12.14 22.97
CA GLN A 2 -37.70 11.51 22.83
C GLN A 2 -36.77 12.36 21.94
N ASN A 3 -35.50 12.43 22.33
CA ASN A 3 -34.40 12.98 21.56
C ASN A 3 -33.84 11.88 20.66
N THR A 4 -33.86 12.07 19.35
CA THR A 4 -33.02 11.30 18.41
C THR A 4 -32.43 12.26 17.39
N THR A 5 -31.45 13.05 17.83
CA THR A 5 -30.53 13.73 16.92
C THR A 5 -29.56 12.68 16.39
N PHE A 6 -29.74 12.26 15.14
CA PHE A 6 -28.71 11.59 14.36
C PHE A 6 -27.51 12.55 14.23
N LYS A 7 -26.59 12.47 15.19
CA LYS A 7 -25.24 13.04 15.06
C LYS A 7 -24.35 11.92 14.55
N ASN A 8 -23.94 11.99 13.29
CA ASN A 8 -22.59 11.64 12.79
C ASN A 8 -22.49 11.56 11.26
N ASP A 9 -23.25 12.37 10.51
CA ASP A 9 -23.17 12.39 9.03
C ASP A 9 -22.34 13.56 8.48
N LEU A 10 -21.51 14.19 9.33
CA LEU A 10 -20.90 15.51 9.04
C LEU A 10 -19.39 15.57 9.31
N GLU A 11 -18.62 14.52 9.04
CA GLU A 11 -17.14 14.63 9.01
C GLU A 11 -16.45 13.87 7.85
N TYR A 12 -17.15 13.51 6.77
CA TYR A 12 -16.48 13.16 5.50
C TYR A 12 -16.20 14.40 4.64
N LYS A 13 -15.76 15.47 5.31
CA LYS A 13 -15.34 16.74 4.70
C LYS A 13 -14.10 16.49 3.85
N THR A 14 -14.29 16.15 2.57
CA THR A 14 -13.42 16.57 1.45
C THR A 14 -11.92 16.72 1.78
N MET A 15 -11.31 15.70 2.38
CA MET A 15 -9.86 15.55 2.31
C MET A 15 -9.61 15.05 0.90
N ALA A 16 -8.92 15.85 0.08
CA ALA A 16 -8.29 15.30 -1.12
C ALA A 16 -7.58 14.00 -0.71
N PRO A 17 -7.68 12.91 -1.49
CA PRO A 17 -7.01 11.67 -1.15
C PRO A 17 -5.55 12.01 -0.86
N GLU A 18 -5.07 11.65 0.33
CA GLU A 18 -3.68 11.93 0.70
C GLU A 18 -2.77 11.45 -0.41
N PRO A 19 -1.77 12.26 -0.81
CA PRO A 19 -0.86 11.87 -1.87
C PRO A 19 -0.18 10.56 -1.49
N ILE A 20 -0.13 9.62 -2.44
CA ILE A 20 0.59 8.36 -2.26
C ILE A 20 2.09 8.67 -2.17
N THR A 21 2.72 8.20 -1.10
CA THR A 21 4.16 8.36 -0.88
C THR A 21 4.93 7.13 -1.39
N ASP A 22 6.25 7.23 -1.46
CA ASP A 22 7.07 6.05 -1.78
C ASP A 22 6.97 4.98 -0.68
N GLU A 23 6.74 5.39 0.58
CA GLU A 23 6.54 4.50 1.73
C GLU A 23 5.26 3.67 1.58
N ASP A 24 4.18 4.26 1.05
CA ASP A 24 2.96 3.50 0.72
C ASP A 24 3.24 2.38 -0.29
N ILE A 25 4.10 2.63 -1.29
CA ILE A 25 4.46 1.64 -2.31
C ILE A 25 5.34 0.55 -1.72
N GLN A 26 6.26 0.90 -0.82
CA GLN A 26 7.08 -0.07 -0.08
C GLN A 26 6.21 -0.95 0.81
N ALA A 27 5.33 -0.35 1.62
CA ALA A 27 4.39 -1.07 2.47
C ALA A 27 3.44 -1.96 1.66
N LEU A 28 3.04 -1.55 0.46
CA LEU A 28 2.27 -2.39 -0.46
C LEU A 28 3.05 -3.63 -0.90
N VAL A 29 4.33 -3.46 -1.27
CA VAL A 29 5.22 -4.57 -1.63
C VAL A 29 5.50 -5.48 -0.42
N ASP A 30 5.48 -4.91 0.77
CA ASP A 30 5.67 -5.62 2.03
C ASP A 30 4.43 -6.31 2.59
N GLY A 31 3.25 -5.98 2.07
CA GLY A 31 1.98 -6.52 2.56
C GLY A 31 1.60 -5.94 3.93
N GLU A 32 2.13 -4.76 4.25
CA GLU A 32 1.94 -4.08 5.53
C GLU A 32 0.79 -3.06 5.50
N LEU A 33 0.15 -2.89 4.35
CA LEU A 33 -1.03 -2.02 4.21
C LEU A 33 -2.31 -2.70 4.69
N THR A 34 -3.22 -1.89 5.23
CA THR A 34 -4.60 -2.33 5.44
C THR A 34 -5.29 -2.58 4.09
N PRO A 35 -6.30 -3.47 4.01
CA PRO A 35 -7.00 -3.76 2.76
C PRO A 35 -7.56 -2.51 2.05
N ALA A 36 -8.09 -1.56 2.83
CA ALA A 36 -8.64 -0.31 2.31
C ALA A 36 -7.54 0.59 1.70
N ARG A 37 -6.39 0.72 2.37
CA ARG A 37 -5.27 1.53 1.84
C ARG A 37 -4.62 0.85 0.63
N GLN A 38 -4.49 -0.47 0.65
CA GLN A 38 -4.00 -1.25 -0.48
C GLN A 38 -4.82 -1.00 -1.76
N GLU A 39 -6.16 -0.99 -1.68
CA GLU A 39 -7.02 -0.72 -2.83
C GLU A 39 -6.79 0.69 -3.41
N ILE A 40 -6.68 1.69 -2.54
CA ILE A 40 -6.41 3.09 -2.94
C ILE A 40 -5.04 3.20 -3.61
N VAL A 41 -3.99 2.67 -2.98
CA VAL A 41 -2.61 2.73 -3.49
C VAL A 41 -2.52 2.02 -4.84
N MET A 42 -3.14 0.84 -4.99
CA MET A 42 -3.11 0.09 -6.24
C MET A 42 -3.81 0.85 -7.38
N LYS A 43 -4.98 1.44 -7.13
CA LYS A 43 -5.69 2.26 -8.13
C LYS A 43 -4.85 3.44 -8.60
N VAL A 44 -4.10 4.08 -7.71
CA VAL A 44 -3.22 5.20 -8.08
C VAL A 44 -2.04 4.69 -8.91
N ILE A 45 -1.39 3.59 -8.51
CA ILE A 45 -0.29 2.95 -9.25
C ILE A 45 -0.73 2.50 -10.67
N GLU A 46 -1.96 2.01 -10.82
CA GLU A 46 -2.49 1.59 -12.13
C GLU A 46 -2.67 2.76 -13.09
N ASN A 47 -2.97 3.95 -12.58
CA ASN A 47 -3.22 5.14 -13.38
C ASN A 47 -1.97 5.99 -13.64
N ASP A 48 -0.91 5.82 -12.83
CA ASP A 48 0.35 6.55 -12.98
C ASP A 48 1.48 5.63 -13.50
N VAL A 49 2.10 5.98 -14.64
CA VAL A 49 3.15 5.17 -15.25
C VAL A 49 4.42 5.13 -14.39
N GLY A 50 4.82 6.26 -13.79
CA GLY A 50 6.03 6.34 -12.96
C GLY A 50 5.89 5.54 -11.67
N LEU A 51 4.75 5.62 -11.00
CA LEU A 51 4.48 4.82 -9.80
C LEU A 51 4.40 3.32 -10.12
N ARG A 52 3.87 2.95 -11.28
CA ARG A 52 3.86 1.56 -11.76
C ARG A 52 5.25 1.00 -11.98
N GLU A 53 6.14 1.80 -12.56
CA GLU A 53 7.54 1.42 -12.74
C GLU A 53 8.26 1.29 -11.40
N ARG A 54 8.00 2.23 -10.47
CA ARG A 54 8.53 2.18 -9.10
C ARG A 54 8.09 0.93 -8.35
N TYR A 55 6.79 0.64 -8.34
CA TYR A 55 6.22 -0.57 -7.76
C TYR A 55 6.84 -1.85 -8.34
N ARG A 56 6.97 -1.94 -9.68
CA ARG A 56 7.62 -3.08 -10.35
C ARG A 56 9.08 -3.23 -9.95
N ALA A 57 9.82 -2.13 -9.80
CA ALA A 57 11.21 -2.15 -9.37
C ALA A 57 11.36 -2.69 -7.94
N LEU A 58 10.57 -2.17 -6.99
CA LEU A 58 10.57 -2.62 -5.59
C LEU A 58 10.18 -4.10 -5.49
N ARG A 59 9.15 -4.54 -6.22
CA ARG A 59 8.76 -5.95 -6.26
C ARG A 59 9.87 -6.86 -6.77
N ARG A 60 10.62 -6.45 -7.81
CA ARG A 60 11.79 -7.21 -8.31
C ARG A 60 12.90 -7.29 -7.28
N GLN A 61 13.22 -6.17 -6.61
CA GLN A 61 14.24 -6.14 -5.56
C GLN A 61 13.88 -7.09 -4.42
N LYS A 62 12.63 -7.07 -3.96
CA LYS A 62 12.15 -7.99 -2.93
C LYS A 62 12.26 -9.45 -3.36
N MET A 63 11.86 -9.79 -4.59
CA MET A 63 11.99 -11.15 -5.11
C MET A 63 13.45 -11.62 -5.16
N LEU A 64 14.37 -10.76 -5.62
CA LEU A 64 15.80 -11.08 -5.64
C LEU A 64 16.34 -11.32 -4.23
N LEU A 65 15.94 -10.51 -3.26
CA LEU A 65 16.35 -10.68 -1.86
C LEU A 65 15.84 -11.99 -1.26
N LEU A 66 14.58 -12.34 -1.54
CA LEU A 66 13.99 -13.60 -1.08
C LEU A 66 14.67 -14.82 -1.72
N SER A 67 14.96 -14.76 -3.03
CA SER A 67 15.70 -15.81 -3.73
C SER A 67 17.10 -15.97 -3.16
N TRP A 68 17.85 -14.88 -3.02
CA TRP A 68 19.18 -14.90 -2.41
C TRP A 68 19.16 -15.49 -0.99
N TRP A 69 18.18 -15.08 -0.16
CA TRP A 69 18.08 -15.58 1.19
C TRP A 69 17.79 -17.09 1.22
N SER A 70 16.93 -17.58 0.33
CA SER A 70 16.66 -19.01 0.20
C SER A 70 17.93 -19.80 -0.15
N GLU A 71 18.70 -19.33 -1.13
CA GLU A 71 19.98 -19.95 -1.53
C GLU A 71 21.00 -19.92 -0.39
N GLU A 72 21.03 -18.84 0.39
CA GLU A 72 21.92 -18.70 1.54
C GLU A 72 21.58 -19.69 2.65
N GLN A 73 20.28 -19.91 2.93
CA GLN A 73 19.85 -20.91 3.91
C GLN A 73 20.26 -22.32 3.48
N ASP A 74 20.10 -22.65 2.19
CA ASP A 74 20.50 -23.95 1.65
C ASP A 74 22.02 -24.19 1.75
N ARG A 75 22.84 -23.14 1.64
CA ARG A 75 24.31 -23.24 1.76
C ARG A 75 24.78 -23.52 3.20
N LEU A 76 24.02 -23.07 4.19
CA LEU A 76 24.40 -23.14 5.60
C LEU A 76 23.96 -24.46 6.28
N HIS A 77 23.21 -25.30 5.57
CA HIS A 77 22.67 -26.59 6.02
C HIS A 77 23.37 -27.76 5.31
#